data_AF-A0A974HD72-F1
#
_entry.id   AF-A0A974HD72-F1
#
_cell.length_a   1.000
_cell.length_b   1.000
_cell.length_c   1.000
_cell.angle_alpha   90.00
_cell.angle_beta   90.00
_cell.angle_gamma   90.00
#
_symmetry.space_group_name_H-M   'P 1'
#
loop_
_entity.id
_entity.type
_entity.pdbx_description
1 polymer ?
#
loop_
_entity_poly.entity_id
_entity_poly.type
_entity_poly.pdbx_seq_one_letter_code
_entity_poly.pdbx_strand_id
1 'polypeptide(L)'
;MTAFTLTTLNTPSSTARLYNIIAYAERNHHLKTLKADFIDRGYNPMIVDQYIHAVTRVPLLVTYNPQLRTLRKVARDLQGTLHKDERLKGIFPDPPLPAFRQPPNLKALITRSALLYSTKNGTYPCGKKQFKTCPHIVISEKIPIPDTLEEYSIHCHNNCSSSNVVHTADSL
;
A
#
# COMPACT_ATOMS: atom_id res chain seq x y z
N MET A 1 -16.39 31.37 20.76
CA MET A 1 -17.06 30.21 21.37
C MET A 1 -16.84 29.03 20.43
N THR A 2 -15.73 28.29 20.57
CA THR A 2 -15.63 26.95 21.21
C THR A 2 -16.70 25.97 20.71
N ALA A 3 -16.44 24.79 20.17
CA ALA A 3 -15.21 24.00 19.99
C ALA A 3 -15.45 22.93 18.90
N PHE A 4 -14.41 22.51 18.18
CA PHE A 4 -14.37 21.19 17.55
C PHE A 4 -13.02 20.56 17.88
N THR A 5 -13.05 19.63 18.84
CA THR A 5 -11.96 18.67 19.06
C THR A 5 -12.03 17.61 17.98
N LEU A 6 -11.02 17.54 17.12
CA LEU A 6 -10.70 16.33 16.38
C LEU A 6 -9.24 15.97 16.68
N THR A 7 -9.10 15.01 17.59
CA THR A 7 -7.89 14.24 17.85
C THR A 7 -7.42 13.55 16.57
N THR A 8 -6.23 13.94 16.12
CA THR A 8 -5.23 13.15 15.37
C THR A 8 -5.75 11.96 14.55
N LEU A 9 -5.98 12.18 13.26
CA LEU A 9 -5.90 11.12 12.25
C LEU A 9 -4.42 10.82 11.99
N ASN A 10 -3.85 9.95 12.82
CA ASN A 10 -2.74 9.13 12.39
C ASN A 10 -3.28 8.15 11.35
N THR A 11 -3.01 8.38 10.07
CA THR A 11 -3.14 7.35 9.04
C THR A 11 -1.86 6.51 9.00
N PRO A 12 -1.92 5.25 9.47
CA PRO A 12 -1.08 4.23 8.86
C PRO A 12 -1.86 2.92 8.65
N SER A 13 -1.73 2.29 7.48
CA SER A 13 -1.93 0.83 7.29
C SER A 13 -3.33 0.21 7.54
N SER A 14 -4.25 0.88 8.23
CA SER A 14 -5.49 0.32 8.77
C SER A 14 -6.65 0.26 7.76
N THR A 15 -6.74 1.21 6.83
CA THR A 15 -7.76 1.22 5.77
C THR A 15 -7.54 0.10 4.77
N ALA A 16 -6.30 -0.17 4.35
CA ALA A 16 -5.98 -1.29 3.46
C ALA A 16 -6.33 -2.67 4.08
N ARG A 17 -6.22 -2.80 5.40
CA ARG A 17 -6.66 -3.99 6.13
C ARG A 17 -8.19 -4.16 6.09
N LEU A 18 -8.95 -3.09 6.29
CA LEU A 18 -10.42 -3.12 6.28
C LEU A 18 -10.99 -3.36 4.87
N TYR A 19 -10.45 -2.70 3.84
CA TYR A 19 -10.86 -2.91 2.45
C TYR A 19 -10.67 -4.37 2.01
N ASN A 20 -9.54 -4.99 2.38
CA ASN A 20 -9.29 -6.39 2.02
C ASN A 20 -10.22 -7.36 2.76
N ILE A 21 -10.59 -7.09 4.03
CA ILE A 21 -11.46 -7.99 4.82
C ILE A 21 -12.92 -7.90 4.36
N ILE A 22 -13.45 -6.70 4.12
CA ILE A 22 -14.85 -6.52 3.68
C ILE A 22 -15.05 -7.13 2.27
N ALA A 23 -14.12 -6.85 1.35
CA ALA A 23 -14.12 -7.49 0.02
C ALA A 23 -13.99 -9.02 0.09
N TYR A 24 -13.36 -9.55 1.15
CA TYR A 24 -13.25 -10.99 1.36
C TYR A 24 -14.58 -11.63 1.73
N ALA A 25 -15.35 -11.00 2.63
CA ALA A 25 -16.61 -11.52 3.16
C ALA A 25 -17.74 -11.50 2.11
N GLU A 26 -17.92 -10.39 1.39
CA GLU A 26 -18.94 -10.27 0.34
C GLU A 26 -18.69 -11.26 -0.81
N ARG A 27 -17.42 -11.42 -1.22
CA ARG A 27 -16.99 -12.41 -2.21
C ARG A 27 -17.32 -13.84 -1.78
N ASN A 28 -17.18 -14.17 -0.50
CA ASN A 28 -17.49 -15.52 0.00
C ASN A 28 -19.00 -15.82 -0.04
N HIS A 29 -19.87 -14.83 0.13
CA HIS A 29 -21.32 -15.01 -0.04
C HIS A 29 -21.68 -15.25 -1.51
N HIS A 30 -21.15 -14.42 -2.42
CA HIS A 30 -21.37 -14.56 -3.86
C HIS A 30 -20.88 -15.92 -4.42
N LEU A 31 -19.78 -16.45 -3.88
CA LEU A 31 -19.26 -17.77 -4.25
C LEU A 31 -20.22 -18.92 -3.89
N LYS A 32 -21.00 -18.79 -2.81
CA LYS A 32 -22.00 -19.81 -2.44
C LYS A 32 -23.15 -19.86 -3.44
N THR A 33 -23.63 -18.70 -3.87
CA THR A 33 -24.68 -18.59 -4.89
C THR A 33 -24.19 -19.12 -6.23
N LEU A 34 -22.97 -18.74 -6.64
CA LEU A 34 -22.34 -19.29 -7.85
C LEU A 34 -22.20 -20.81 -7.79
N LYS A 35 -21.84 -21.38 -6.64
CA LYS A 35 -21.75 -22.84 -6.47
C LYS A 35 -23.06 -23.52 -6.83
N ALA A 36 -24.18 -23.04 -6.28
CA ALA A 36 -25.50 -23.59 -6.51
C ALA A 36 -25.86 -23.50 -8.00
N ASP A 37 -25.67 -22.33 -8.60
CA ASP A 37 -25.90 -22.10 -10.04
C ASP A 37 -25.15 -23.08 -10.95
N PHE A 38 -23.86 -23.36 -10.67
CA PHE A 38 -23.09 -24.31 -11.47
C PHE A 38 -23.58 -25.75 -11.29
N ILE A 39 -23.95 -26.14 -10.06
CA ILE A 39 -24.48 -27.49 -9.81
C ILE A 39 -25.84 -27.67 -10.51
N ASP A 40 -26.72 -26.68 -10.44
CA ASP A 40 -28.05 -26.71 -11.09
C ASP A 40 -27.94 -26.76 -12.62
N ARG A 41 -26.90 -26.16 -13.20
CA ARG A 41 -26.57 -26.27 -14.63
C ARG A 41 -25.94 -27.62 -15.02
N GLY A 42 -25.79 -28.55 -14.09
CA GLY A 42 -25.29 -29.90 -14.33
C GLY A 42 -23.76 -30.05 -14.30
N TYR A 43 -23.02 -29.07 -13.77
CA TYR A 43 -21.57 -29.20 -13.62
C TYR A 43 -21.21 -30.18 -12.50
N ASN A 44 -20.09 -30.91 -12.67
CA ASN A 44 -19.62 -31.86 -11.68
C ASN A 44 -19.27 -31.15 -10.35
N PRO A 45 -19.90 -31.52 -9.22
CA PRO A 45 -19.71 -30.85 -7.94
C PRO A 45 -18.27 -30.89 -7.44
N MET A 46 -17.50 -31.95 -7.74
CA MET A 46 -16.09 -32.03 -7.33
C MET A 46 -15.22 -30.97 -8.00
N ILE A 47 -15.47 -30.68 -9.28
CA ILE A 47 -14.74 -29.65 -10.01
C ILE A 47 -15.10 -28.27 -9.47
N VAL A 48 -16.39 -28.01 -9.27
CA VAL A 48 -16.88 -26.73 -8.73
C VAL A 48 -16.29 -26.49 -7.32
N ASP A 49 -16.28 -27.51 -6.47
CA ASP A 49 -15.70 -27.43 -5.13
C ASP A 49 -14.20 -27.17 -5.15
N GLN A 50 -13.46 -27.81 -6.06
CA GLN A 50 -12.04 -27.55 -6.21
C GLN A 50 -11.76 -26.09 -6.62
N TYR A 51 -12.56 -25.53 -7.53
CA TYR A 51 -12.43 -24.14 -7.95
C TYR A 51 -12.78 -23.17 -6.82
N ILE A 52 -13.89 -23.40 -6.11
CA ILE A 52 -14.30 -22.53 -5.00
C ILE A 52 -13.27 -22.60 -3.87
N HIS A 53 -12.77 -23.78 -3.55
CA HIS A 53 -11.71 -23.96 -2.55
C HIS A 53 -10.42 -23.22 -2.96
N ALA A 54 -10.08 -23.18 -4.26
CA ALA A 54 -8.91 -22.42 -4.72
C ALA A 54 -9.11 -20.90 -4.59
N VAL A 55 -10.31 -20.39 -4.89
CA VAL A 55 -10.63 -18.95 -4.87
C VAL A 55 -10.87 -18.42 -3.43
N THR A 56 -11.28 -19.30 -2.52
CA THR A 56 -11.49 -18.97 -1.09
C THR A 56 -10.21 -19.03 -0.26
N ARG A 57 -9.04 -19.34 -0.84
CA ARG A 57 -7.77 -19.28 -0.11
C ARG A 57 -7.17 -17.88 -0.14
N VAL A 58 -6.59 -17.45 0.99
CA VAL A 58 -5.90 -16.15 1.07
C VAL A 58 -4.58 -16.21 0.29
N PRO A 59 -4.30 -15.27 -0.63
CA PRO A 59 -3.04 -15.26 -1.36
C PRO A 59 -1.88 -14.73 -0.49
N LEU A 60 -0.75 -15.44 -0.51
CA LEU A 60 0.52 -14.95 0.02
C LEU A 60 1.30 -14.32 -1.13
N LEU A 61 1.28 -12.98 -1.20
CA LEU A 61 1.95 -12.24 -2.26
C LEU A 61 3.46 -12.18 -2.04
N VAL A 62 4.22 -12.73 -2.98
CA VAL A 62 5.70 -12.75 -2.96
C VAL A 62 6.24 -12.30 -4.30
N THR A 63 7.37 -11.60 -4.33
CA THR A 63 8.06 -11.30 -5.59
C THR A 63 8.64 -12.58 -6.17
N TYR A 64 8.42 -12.84 -7.46
CA TYR A 64 8.96 -14.02 -8.13
C TYR A 64 10.48 -14.11 -7.96
N ASN A 65 10.94 -15.23 -7.43
CA ASN A 65 12.33 -15.63 -7.36
C ASN A 65 12.41 -17.13 -7.67
N PRO A 66 13.19 -17.56 -8.70
CA PRO A 66 13.34 -18.96 -9.08
C PRO A 66 13.82 -19.90 -7.96
N GLN A 67 14.43 -19.38 -6.90
CA GLN A 67 14.89 -20.14 -5.74
C GLN A 67 13.74 -20.50 -4.77
N LEU A 68 12.59 -19.83 -4.85
CA LEU A 68 11.44 -20.00 -3.93
C LEU A 68 10.48 -21.13 -4.36
N ARG A 69 10.94 -22.15 -5.10
CA ARG A 69 10.10 -23.27 -5.57
C ARG A 69 9.43 -24.03 -4.42
N THR A 70 10.07 -24.08 -3.26
CA THR A 70 9.60 -24.80 -2.07
C THR A 70 8.61 -23.98 -1.23
N LEU A 71 8.30 -22.73 -1.58
CA LEU A 71 7.45 -21.84 -0.79
C LEU A 71 6.06 -22.45 -0.51
N ARG A 72 5.49 -23.19 -1.47
CA ARG A 72 4.23 -23.91 -1.27
C ARG A 72 4.32 -25.00 -0.21
N LYS A 73 5.47 -25.68 -0.10
CA LYS A 73 5.73 -26.68 0.94
C LYS A 73 5.88 -25.98 2.30
N VAL A 74 6.70 -24.93 2.36
CA VAL A 74 6.91 -24.13 3.58
C VAL A 74 5.60 -23.58 4.13
N ALA A 75 4.73 -23.03 3.28
CA ALA A 75 3.43 -22.51 3.70
C ALA A 75 2.51 -23.59 4.32
N ARG A 76 2.63 -24.85 3.87
CA ARG A 76 1.90 -25.98 4.45
C ARG A 76 2.54 -26.42 5.77
N ASP A 77 3.86 -26.58 5.79
CA ASP A 77 4.60 -27.07 6.96
C ASP A 77 4.47 -26.09 8.15
N LEU A 78 4.43 -24.79 7.87
CA LEU A 78 4.28 -23.74 8.89
C LEU A 78 2.83 -23.39 9.23
N GLN A 79 1.84 -24.05 8.61
CA GLN A 79 0.43 -23.76 8.86
C GLN A 79 0.05 -23.94 10.33
N GLY A 80 0.61 -24.97 10.99
CA GLY A 80 0.39 -25.21 12.41
C GLY A 80 0.79 -24.02 13.29
N THR A 81 1.75 -23.20 12.86
CA THR A 81 2.14 -21.97 13.58
C THR A 81 1.06 -20.90 13.51
N LEU A 82 0.39 -20.75 12.36
CA LEU A 82 -0.73 -19.82 12.21
C LEU A 82 -1.94 -20.26 13.04
N HIS A 83 -2.15 -21.57 13.17
CA HIS A 83 -3.26 -22.13 13.94
C HIS A 83 -3.10 -22.05 15.46
N LYS A 84 -1.92 -21.68 15.97
CA LYS A 84 -1.71 -21.43 17.41
C LYS A 84 -2.49 -20.20 17.91
N ASP A 85 -2.79 -19.26 17.02
CA ASP A 85 -3.60 -18.08 17.31
C ASP A 85 -5.00 -18.28 16.71
N GLU A 86 -6.04 -18.27 17.55
CA GLU A 86 -7.43 -18.46 17.13
C GLU A 86 -7.90 -17.42 16.11
N ARG A 87 -7.41 -16.17 16.19
CA ARG A 87 -7.74 -15.15 15.21
C ARG A 87 -7.10 -15.46 13.86
N LEU A 88 -5.83 -15.89 13.85
CA LEU A 88 -5.13 -16.24 12.62
C LEU A 88 -5.68 -17.52 11.99
N LYS A 89 -6.12 -18.48 12.81
CA LYS A 89 -6.82 -19.70 12.38
C LYS A 89 -8.13 -19.37 11.65
N GLY A 90 -8.88 -18.38 12.12
CA GLY A 90 -10.09 -17.90 11.45
C GLY A 90 -9.81 -17.21 10.11
N ILE A 91 -8.69 -16.50 9.99
CA ILE A 91 -8.29 -15.80 8.75
C ILE A 91 -7.67 -16.77 7.73
N PHE A 92 -6.86 -17.73 8.20
CA PHE A 92 -6.13 -18.70 7.40
C PHE A 92 -6.55 -20.13 7.80
N PRO A 93 -7.77 -20.56 7.47
CA PRO A 93 -8.19 -21.93 7.73
C PRO A 93 -7.28 -22.92 6.99
N ASP A 94 -6.99 -22.62 5.73
CA ASP A 94 -6.07 -23.36 4.87
C ASP A 94 -4.73 -22.63 4.71
N PRO A 95 -3.65 -23.35 4.33
CA PRO A 95 -2.39 -22.75 3.94
C PRO A 95 -2.62 -21.65 2.91
N PRO A 96 -1.98 -20.49 3.02
CA PRO A 96 -2.15 -19.43 2.04
C PRO A 96 -1.62 -19.88 0.67
N LEU A 97 -2.22 -19.37 -0.40
CA LEU A 97 -1.86 -19.72 -1.77
C LEU A 97 -0.71 -18.80 -2.23
N PRO A 98 0.49 -19.32 -2.55
CA PRO A 98 1.56 -18.47 -3.05
C PRO A 98 1.16 -17.78 -4.35
N ALA A 99 1.20 -16.46 -4.36
CA ALA A 99 0.93 -15.63 -5.52
C ALA A 99 2.19 -14.83 -5.86
N PHE A 100 2.68 -14.96 -7.08
CA PHE A 100 3.93 -14.32 -7.49
C PHE A 100 3.66 -13.02 -8.25
N ARG A 101 4.21 -11.91 -7.74
CA ARG A 101 4.30 -10.66 -8.50
C ARG A 101 5.60 -10.60 -9.28
N GLN A 102 5.57 -9.97 -10.45
CA GLN A 102 6.78 -9.74 -11.24
C GLN A 102 7.73 -8.78 -10.47
N PRO A 103 9.05 -9.08 -10.42
CA PRO A 103 10.02 -8.11 -9.92
C PRO A 103 10.05 -6.86 -10.80
N PRO A 104 10.45 -5.70 -10.25
CA PRO A 104 10.62 -4.50 -11.07
C PRO A 104 11.61 -4.80 -12.20
N ASN A 105 11.21 -4.52 -13.44
CA ASN A 105 12.09 -4.66 -14.58
C ASN A 105 13.13 -3.53 -14.60
N LEU A 106 14.19 -3.71 -15.39
CA LEU A 106 15.26 -2.73 -15.51
C LEU A 106 14.73 -1.34 -15.89
N LYS A 107 13.72 -1.27 -16.76
CA LYS A 107 13.02 -0.02 -17.10
C LYS A 107 12.41 0.64 -15.86
N ALA A 108 11.68 -0.09 -15.02
CA ALA A 108 11.07 0.44 -13.80
C ALA A 108 12.12 0.93 -12.79
N LEU A 109 13.31 0.33 -12.78
CA LEU A 109 14.45 0.78 -11.97
C LEU A 109 15.11 2.04 -12.55
N ILE A 110 15.43 2.05 -13.85
CA ILE A 110 16.16 3.13 -14.53
C ILE A 110 15.27 4.36 -14.83
N THR A 111 13.97 4.17 -15.08
CA THR A 111 13.07 5.29 -15.41
C THR A 111 12.89 6.24 -14.21
N ARG A 112 13.19 5.79 -12.99
CA ARG A 112 13.28 6.67 -11.81
C ARG A 112 14.59 7.46 -11.75
N SER A 113 15.65 7.00 -12.40
CA SER A 113 16.97 7.65 -12.43
C SER A 113 17.12 8.60 -13.61
N ALA A 114 16.01 9.16 -14.13
CA ALA A 114 16.12 10.32 -15.02
C ALA A 114 16.96 11.36 -14.28
N LEU A 115 18.13 11.68 -14.83
CA LEU A 115 18.98 12.76 -14.33
C LEU A 115 18.12 14.02 -14.36
N LEU A 116 17.67 14.44 -13.17
CA LEU A 116 17.04 15.73 -13.01
C LEU A 116 18.08 16.73 -13.49
N TYR A 117 17.82 17.37 -14.63
CA TYR A 117 18.58 18.54 -15.06
C TYR A 117 18.74 19.46 -13.85
N SER A 118 19.92 20.05 -13.68
CA SER A 118 20.25 20.97 -12.59
C SER A 118 19.12 21.97 -12.39
N THR A 119 18.23 21.65 -11.47
CA THR A 119 17.10 22.49 -11.11
C THR A 119 17.64 23.48 -10.12
N LYS A 120 17.20 24.74 -10.21
CA LYS A 120 17.61 25.75 -9.23
C LYS A 120 17.26 25.21 -7.84
N ASN A 121 18.23 25.30 -6.93
CA ASN A 121 18.03 24.86 -5.56
C ASN A 121 17.04 25.79 -4.87
N GLY A 122 16.25 25.26 -3.95
CA GLY A 122 15.23 26.02 -3.24
C GLY A 122 13.85 25.39 -3.31
N THR A 123 12.89 26.08 -2.73
CA THR A 123 11.47 25.71 -2.71
C THR A 123 10.73 26.37 -3.86
N TYR A 124 9.91 25.61 -4.58
CA TYR A 124 9.10 26.11 -5.68
C TYR A 124 7.69 25.51 -5.67
N PRO A 125 6.65 26.27 -6.03
CA PRO A 125 5.31 25.72 -6.22
C PRO A 125 5.31 24.75 -7.42
N CYS A 126 4.64 23.60 -7.28
CA CYS A 126 4.54 22.61 -8.36
C CYS A 126 3.50 22.95 -9.45
N GLY A 127 2.66 23.98 -9.24
CA GLY A 127 1.63 24.45 -10.17
C GLY A 127 0.41 23.54 -10.34
N LYS A 128 0.38 22.36 -9.69
CA LYS A 128 -0.74 21.41 -9.83
C LYS A 128 -1.88 21.77 -8.87
N LYS A 129 -3.09 21.94 -9.42
CA LYS A 129 -4.31 22.32 -8.67
C LYS A 129 -4.71 21.34 -7.55
N GLN A 130 -4.25 20.10 -7.61
CA GLN A 130 -4.55 19.07 -6.60
C GLN A 130 -3.86 19.30 -5.25
N PHE A 131 -2.75 20.06 -5.20
CA PHE A 131 -2.01 20.31 -3.97
C PHE A 131 -2.45 21.62 -3.32
N LYS A 132 -3.26 21.53 -2.25
CA LYS A 132 -3.75 22.70 -1.50
C LYS A 132 -2.63 23.53 -0.86
N THR A 133 -1.47 22.94 -0.61
CA THR A 133 -0.29 23.64 -0.08
C THR A 133 0.42 24.49 -1.14
N CYS A 134 0.23 24.19 -2.44
CA CYS A 134 0.95 24.84 -3.53
C CYS A 134 0.84 26.38 -3.57
N PRO A 135 -0.33 26.99 -3.31
CA PRO A 135 -0.47 28.44 -3.25
C PRO A 135 0.25 29.08 -2.06
N HIS A 136 0.57 28.30 -1.03
CA HIS A 136 1.20 28.77 0.21
C HIS A 136 2.71 28.52 0.24
N ILE A 137 3.30 27.95 -0.82
CA ILE A 137 4.75 27.75 -0.88
C ILE A 137 5.42 29.08 -1.17
N VAL A 138 6.28 29.49 -0.25
CA VAL A 138 7.22 30.59 -0.45
C VAL A 138 8.39 30.10 -1.30
N ILE A 139 8.69 30.84 -2.36
CA ILE A 139 9.86 30.57 -3.19
C ILE A 139 11.08 31.12 -2.47
N SER A 140 11.98 30.24 -2.04
CA SER A 140 13.22 30.65 -1.40
C SER A 140 14.34 29.66 -1.67
N GLU A 141 15.56 30.17 -1.76
CA GLU A 141 16.79 29.36 -1.83
C GLU A 141 17.42 29.18 -0.45
N LYS A 142 16.97 29.96 0.54
CA LYS A 142 17.49 29.97 1.91
C LYS A 142 16.39 30.01 2.95
N ILE A 143 16.65 29.45 4.12
CA ILE A 143 15.72 29.43 5.25
C ILE A 143 16.39 30.16 6.41
N PRO A 144 15.76 31.22 6.97
CA PRO A 144 16.26 31.83 8.19
C PRO A 144 16.13 30.83 9.34
N ILE A 145 17.19 30.66 10.13
CA ILE A 145 17.12 29.86 11.36
C ILE A 145 16.53 30.77 12.45
N PRO A 146 15.44 30.35 13.13
CA PRO A 146 14.88 31.14 14.22
C PRO A 146 15.93 31.44 15.30
N ASP A 147 15.88 32.64 15.87
CA ASP A 147 16.76 33.12 16.94
C ASP A 147 18.25 33.28 16.57
N THR A 148 18.63 33.09 15.30
CA THR A 148 19.98 33.41 14.81
C THR A 148 19.92 34.30 13.55
N LEU A 149 20.98 35.07 13.31
CA LEU A 149 21.19 35.83 12.06
C LEU A 149 21.71 34.92 10.92
N GLU A 150 21.65 33.60 11.10
CA GLU A 150 22.20 32.62 10.17
C GLU A 150 21.12 32.11 9.21
N GLU A 151 21.47 32.01 7.95
CA GLU A 151 20.62 31.48 6.89
C GLU A 151 21.11 30.09 6.48
N TYR A 152 20.20 29.11 6.45
CA TYR A 152 20.47 27.79 5.91
C TYR A 152 20.22 27.77 4.40
N SER A 153 21.23 27.38 3.61
CA SER A 153 21.11 27.26 2.15
C SER A 153 20.49 25.93 1.76
N ILE A 154 19.40 25.97 0.99
CA ILE A 154 18.74 24.77 0.49
C ILE A 154 19.58 24.24 -0.69
N HIS A 155 20.04 22.99 -0.61
CA HIS A 155 20.88 22.38 -1.65
C HIS A 155 20.12 21.48 -2.64
N CYS A 156 18.80 21.41 -2.52
CA CYS A 156 17.96 20.58 -3.37
C CYS A 156 16.78 21.38 -3.93
N HIS A 157 16.24 20.92 -5.06
CA HIS A 157 15.02 21.46 -5.64
C HIS A 157 13.80 20.78 -5.03
N ASN A 158 13.05 21.52 -4.21
CA ASN A 158 11.89 21.02 -3.51
C ASN A 158 10.60 21.66 -4.02
N ASN A 159 9.53 20.87 -4.09
CA ASN A 159 8.20 21.37 -4.41
C ASN A 159 7.13 20.65 -3.57
N CYS A 160 5.86 21.02 -3.73
CA CYS A 160 4.73 20.43 -2.97
C CYS A 160 4.51 18.93 -3.18
N SER A 161 5.21 18.32 -4.14
CA SER A 161 5.16 16.88 -4.40
C SER A 161 6.42 16.14 -3.97
N SER A 162 7.43 16.84 -3.43
CA SER A 162 8.62 16.22 -2.87
C SER A 162 8.26 15.36 -1.67
N SER A 163 8.79 14.14 -1.63
CA SER A 163 8.67 13.23 -0.48
C SER A 163 9.67 13.58 0.61
N ASN A 164 9.35 13.26 1.87
CA ASN A 164 10.22 13.44 3.04
C ASN A 164 10.59 14.90 3.35
N VAL A 165 9.69 15.85 3.04
CA VAL A 165 9.82 17.26 3.38
C VAL A 165 8.76 17.62 4.42
N VAL A 166 9.14 18.39 5.44
CA VAL A 166 8.21 18.97 6.42
C VAL A 166 7.87 20.38 5.97
N HIS A 167 6.58 20.69 5.85
CA HIS A 167 6.10 22.04 5.61
C HIS A 167 5.71 22.67 6.94
N THR A 168 6.42 23.71 7.36
CA THR A 168 6.04 24.55 8.49
C THR A 168 5.24 25.74 7.98
N ALA A 169 4.25 26.16 8.76
CA ALA A 169 3.51 27.39 8.52
C ALA A 169 3.95 28.39 9.58
N ASP A 170 4.74 29.39 9.18
CA ASP A 170 5.10 30.48 10.08
C ASP A 170 3.87 31.37 10.22
N SER A 171 3.29 31.38 11.42
CA SER A 171 2.22 32.31 11.78
C SER A 171 2.89 33.60 12.22
N LEU A 172 2.82 34.64 11.39
CA LEU A 172 3.07 36.02 11.82
C LEU A 172 2.00 36.46 12.82
#